data_AF-A0AAD7BCX2-F1
#
_entry.id   AF-A0AAD7BCX2-F1
#
_cell.length_a   1.000
_cell.length_b   1.000
_cell.length_c   1.000
_cell.angle_alpha   90.00
_cell.angle_beta   90.00
_cell.angle_gamma   90.00
#
_symmetry.space_group_name_H-M   'P 1'
#
loop_
_entity.id
_entity.type
_entity.pdbx_description
1 polymer ?
#
loop_
_entity_poly.entity_id
_entity_poly.type
_entity_poly.pdbx_seq_one_letter_code
_entity_poly.pdbx_strand_id
1 'polypeptide(L)'
;KKSNQWHRWTHEVIPALVPVFVDLMHQTKSLRDTAELRLQHSDCACAKRALYVAVVRLNAIEHQRVDICKCSPAPAMLLRAGLFPCSPVHPSLAVDINVLDFAMTLFVNMTPNNTAF
;
A
#
# COMPACT_ATOMS: atom_id res chain seq x y z
N LYS A 1 -10.95 -11.54 15.54
CA LYS A 1 -10.26 -10.31 15.03
C LYS A 1 -9.30 -10.62 13.87
N LYS A 2 -8.31 -11.54 14.00
CA LYS A 2 -7.42 -11.95 12.87
C LYS A 2 -8.15 -12.63 11.70
N SER A 3 -9.06 -13.57 11.98
CA SER A 3 -9.84 -14.28 10.95
C SER A 3 -10.59 -13.34 9.99
N ASN A 4 -11.27 -12.33 10.54
CA ASN A 4 -11.99 -11.34 9.72
C ASN A 4 -11.05 -10.48 8.87
N GLN A 5 -9.82 -10.20 9.30
CA GLN A 5 -8.88 -9.41 8.48
C GLN A 5 -8.35 -10.23 7.30
N TRP A 6 -7.98 -11.49 7.53
CA TRP A 6 -7.59 -12.41 6.45
C TRP A 6 -8.68 -12.50 5.39
N HIS A 7 -9.93 -12.76 5.80
CA HIS A 7 -11.04 -12.89 4.86
C HIS A 7 -11.20 -11.64 3.97
N ARG A 8 -11.12 -10.45 4.57
CA ARG A 8 -11.23 -9.19 3.82
C ARG A 8 -10.06 -8.95 2.89
N TRP A 9 -8.84 -9.32 3.28
CA TRP A 9 -7.69 -9.25 2.38
C TRP A 9 -7.92 -10.12 1.15
N THR A 10 -8.27 -11.38 1.36
CA THR A 10 -8.37 -12.38 0.28
C THR A 10 -9.55 -12.14 -0.64
N HIS A 11 -10.71 -11.73 -0.11
CA HIS A 11 -11.95 -11.67 -0.89
C HIS A 11 -12.38 -10.26 -1.28
N GLU A 12 -11.88 -9.21 -0.63
CA GLU A 12 -12.30 -7.83 -0.92
C GLU A 12 -11.14 -6.97 -1.41
N VAL A 13 -10.07 -6.86 -0.61
CA VAL A 13 -9.05 -5.83 -0.82
C VAL A 13 -8.07 -6.23 -1.92
N ILE A 14 -7.43 -7.40 -1.83
CA ILE A 14 -6.45 -7.80 -2.85
C ILE A 14 -7.09 -7.86 -4.24
N PRO A 15 -8.25 -8.53 -4.45
CA PRO A 15 -8.88 -8.56 -5.76
C PRO A 15 -9.18 -7.16 -6.34
N ALA A 16 -9.61 -6.21 -5.50
CA ALA A 16 -9.87 -4.84 -5.94
C ALA A 16 -8.59 -4.02 -6.20
N LEU A 17 -7.47 -4.40 -5.59
CA LEU A 17 -6.18 -3.75 -5.78
C LEU A 17 -5.40 -4.25 -6.99
N VAL A 18 -5.62 -5.49 -7.45
CA VAL A 18 -4.94 -6.05 -8.62
C VAL A 18 -4.99 -5.12 -9.85
N PRO A 19 -6.17 -4.63 -10.31
CA PRO A 19 -6.20 -3.74 -11.47
C PRO A 19 -5.45 -2.43 -11.22
N VAL A 20 -5.58 -1.85 -10.01
CA VAL A 20 -4.88 -0.63 -9.62
C VAL A 20 -3.36 -0.83 -9.63
N PHE A 21 -2.89 -2.00 -9.19
CA PHE A 21 -1.48 -2.36 -9.24
C PHE A 21 -0.98 -2.49 -10.67
N VAL A 22 -1.73 -3.16 -11.55
CA VAL A 22 -1.36 -3.29 -12.97
C VAL A 22 -1.26 -1.93 -13.64
N ASP A 23 -2.22 -1.03 -13.39
CA ASP A 23 -2.19 0.34 -13.90
C ASP A 23 -0.97 1.11 -13.41
N LEU A 24 -0.66 0.99 -12.11
CA LEU A 24 0.54 1.59 -11.51
C LEU A 24 1.81 1.07 -12.20
N MET A 25 1.92 -0.25 -12.39
CA MET A 25 3.09 -0.86 -13.04
C MET A 25 3.26 -0.34 -14.47
N HIS A 26 2.16 -0.19 -15.22
CA HIS A 26 2.19 0.35 -16.56
C HIS A 26 2.66 1.82 -16.57
N GLN A 27 2.08 2.67 -15.71
CA GLN A 27 2.41 4.10 -15.64
C GLN A 27 3.87 4.34 -15.25
N THR A 28 4.39 3.54 -14.31
CA THR A 28 5.72 3.74 -13.71
C THR A 28 6.83 2.97 -14.42
N LYS A 29 6.53 2.31 -15.56
CA LYS A 29 7.44 1.40 -16.28
C LYS A 29 8.04 0.35 -15.33
N SER A 30 7.17 -0.31 -14.57
CA SER A 30 7.50 -1.26 -13.51
C SER A 30 8.31 -0.63 -12.37
N LEU A 31 7.77 0.43 -11.76
CA LEU A 31 8.32 1.15 -10.61
C LEU A 31 9.69 1.80 -10.82
N ARG A 32 10.14 1.92 -12.07
CA ARG A 32 11.39 2.63 -12.43
C ARG A 32 11.22 4.14 -12.37
N ASP A 33 10.01 4.63 -12.63
CA ASP A 33 9.67 6.04 -12.63
C ASP A 33 8.55 6.32 -11.62
N THR A 34 8.93 6.67 -10.39
CA THR A 34 8.01 6.87 -9.25
C THR A 34 8.04 8.29 -8.71
N ALA A 35 8.86 9.18 -9.28
CA ALA A 35 9.07 10.55 -8.78
C ALA A 35 7.77 11.39 -8.80
N GLU A 36 6.85 11.07 -9.70
CA GLU A 36 5.58 11.77 -9.84
C GLU A 36 4.45 11.19 -8.98
N LEU A 37 4.64 10.01 -8.38
CA LEU A 37 3.62 9.38 -7.57
C LEU A 37 3.36 10.19 -6.30
N ARG A 38 2.13 10.68 -6.18
CA ARG A 38 1.67 11.44 -5.02
C ARG A 38 0.30 10.94 -4.60
N LEU A 39 -0.02 11.13 -3.32
CA LEU A 39 -1.39 10.98 -2.86
C LEU A 39 -2.27 12.00 -3.57
N GLN A 40 -3.15 11.52 -4.43
CA GLN A 40 -4.14 12.34 -5.08
C GLN A 40 -5.37 12.48 -4.18
N HIS A 41 -6.14 13.55 -4.39
CA HIS A 41 -7.45 13.69 -3.80
C HIS A 41 -8.47 13.07 -4.75
N SER A 42 -9.52 12.45 -4.22
CA SER A 42 -10.63 12.01 -5.07
C SER A 42 -11.47 13.22 -5.49
N ASP A 43 -11.79 13.34 -6.79
CA ASP A 43 -12.65 14.40 -7.34
C ASP A 43 -14.15 14.09 -7.19
N CYS A 44 -14.52 13.13 -6.34
CA CYS A 44 -15.94 12.85 -6.09
C CYS A 44 -16.59 14.00 -5.27
N ALA A 45 -17.89 14.22 -5.51
CA ALA A 45 -18.75 15.06 -4.67
C ALA A 45 -19.16 14.39 -3.35
N CYS A 46 -18.61 13.22 -3.05
CA CYS A 46 -19.00 12.40 -1.91
C CYS A 46 -18.34 12.85 -0.61
N ALA A 47 -18.99 12.60 0.54
CA ALA A 47 -18.43 12.95 1.84
C ALA A 47 -17.09 12.25 2.07
N LYS A 48 -16.05 13.05 2.34
CA LYS A 48 -14.69 12.57 2.55
C LYS A 48 -14.40 12.47 4.04
N ARG A 49 -13.65 11.43 4.42
CA ARG A 49 -13.11 11.25 5.77
C ARG A 49 -11.60 11.31 5.69
N ALA A 50 -10.98 12.14 6.52
CA ALA A 50 -9.53 12.17 6.64
C ALA A 50 -9.01 10.93 7.38
N LEU A 51 -7.93 10.35 6.87
CA LEU A 51 -7.15 9.28 7.48
C LEU A 51 -5.71 9.73 7.58
N TYR A 52 -5.07 9.52 8.74
CA TYR A 52 -3.65 9.79 8.93
C TYR A 52 -2.88 8.48 8.86
N VAL A 53 -1.91 8.43 7.96
CA VAL A 53 -1.14 7.21 7.66
C VAL A 53 0.34 7.52 7.81
N ALA A 54 1.04 6.73 8.62
CA ALA A 54 2.49 6.69 8.61
C ALA A 54 2.95 5.95 7.35
N VAL A 55 3.79 6.60 6.55
CA VAL A 55 4.29 6.10 5.28
C VAL A 55 5.77 5.80 5.45
N VAL A 56 6.12 4.53 5.30
CA VAL A 56 7.51 4.06 5.36
C VAL A 56 8.10 4.10 3.96
N ARG A 57 9.05 5.01 3.75
CA ARG A 57 9.89 5.08 2.56
C ARG A 57 11.28 4.55 2.89
N LEU A 58 12.12 4.37 1.87
CA LEU A 58 13.47 3.83 2.06
C LEU A 58 14.33 4.68 3.02
N ASN A 59 14.19 6.00 2.93
CA ASN A 59 15.06 6.94 3.66
C ASN A 59 14.35 7.69 4.79
N ALA A 60 13.03 7.54 4.96
CA ALA A 60 12.25 8.33 5.91
C ALA A 60 10.91 7.67 6.26
N ILE A 61 10.36 8.09 7.40
CA ILE A 61 8.97 7.82 7.77
C ILE A 61 8.22 9.15 7.82
N GLU A 62 7.16 9.26 7.02
CA GLU A 62 6.39 10.49 6.84
C GLU A 62 4.95 10.28 7.31
N HIS A 63 4.30 11.30 7.86
CA HIS A 63 2.88 11.24 8.19
C HIS A 63 2.08 11.95 7.11
N GLN A 64 1.22 11.22 6.40
CA GLN A 64 0.42 11.77 5.31
C GLN A 64 -1.07 11.69 5.63
N ARG A 65 -1.80 12.75 5.27
CA ARG A 65 -3.26 12.79 5.33
C ARG A 65 -3.82 12.29 4.00
N VAL A 66 -4.71 11.30 4.07
CA VAL A 66 -5.43 10.74 2.92
C VAL A 66 -6.91 11.02 3.11
N ASP A 67 -7.54 11.67 2.13
CA ASP A 67 -8.98 11.84 2.13
C ASP A 67 -9.65 10.66 1.42
N ILE A 68 -10.40 9.86 2.19
CA ILE A 68 -11.02 8.62 1.72
C ILE A 68 -12.53 8.76 1.63
N CYS A 69 -13.14 8.01 0.73
CA CYS A 69 -14.58 7.96 0.54
C CYS A 69 -15.01 6.59 0.05
N LYS A 70 -16.31 6.37 -0.13
CA LYS A 70 -16.83 5.08 -0.64
C LYS A 70 -16.34 4.78 -2.07
N CYS A 71 -16.15 5.82 -2.89
CA CYS A 71 -15.67 5.70 -4.27
C CYS A 71 -14.15 5.49 -4.37
N SER A 72 -13.42 5.81 -3.30
CA SER A 72 -11.95 5.80 -3.27
C SER A 72 -11.50 5.30 -1.90
N PRO A 73 -11.53 3.98 -1.70
CA PRO A 73 -11.15 3.38 -0.43
C PRO A 73 -9.66 3.57 -0.17
N ALA A 74 -9.28 3.65 1.11
CA ALA A 74 -7.89 3.92 1.53
C ALA A 74 -6.85 3.03 0.83
N PRO A 75 -7.06 1.70 0.69
CA PRO A 75 -6.10 0.83 0.02
C PRO A 75 -5.82 1.23 -1.43
N ALA A 76 -6.84 1.58 -2.20
CA ALA A 76 -6.68 1.94 -3.60
C ALA A 76 -5.99 3.30 -3.76
N MET A 77 -6.31 4.26 -2.88
CA MET A 77 -5.67 5.59 -2.88
C MET A 77 -4.18 5.52 -2.53
N LEU A 78 -3.84 4.73 -1.51
CA LEU A 78 -2.45 4.48 -1.13
C LEU A 78 -1.70 3.78 -2.27
N LEU A 79 -2.31 2.75 -2.87
CA LEU A 79 -1.64 1.97 -3.92
C LEU A 79 -1.36 2.80 -5.17
N ARG A 80 -2.27 3.70 -5.57
CA ARG A 80 -2.03 4.64 -6.67
C ARG A 80 -0.84 5.57 -6.42
N ALA A 81 -0.51 5.83 -5.16
CA ALA A 81 0.67 6.59 -4.76
C ALA A 81 1.94 5.73 -4.58
N GLY A 82 1.91 4.45 -4.97
CA GLY A 82 3.03 3.52 -4.78
C GLY A 82 3.17 2.99 -3.35
N LEU A 83 2.11 3.06 -2.55
CA LEU A 83 2.12 2.67 -1.13
C LEU A 83 1.19 1.49 -0.88
N PHE A 84 1.70 0.44 -0.26
CA PHE A 84 0.90 -0.70 0.16
C PHE A 84 0.40 -0.53 1.60
N PRO A 85 -0.92 -0.59 1.86
CA PRO A 85 -1.48 -0.45 3.21
C PRO A 85 -1.21 -1.67 4.08
N CYS A 86 -0.95 -1.48 5.38
CA CYS A 86 -0.78 -2.59 6.33
C CYS A 86 -2.10 -3.09 6.96
N SER A 87 -3.25 -2.53 6.60
CA SER A 87 -4.58 -2.96 7.05
C SER A 87 -5.63 -2.76 5.96
N PRO A 88 -6.61 -3.67 5.81
CA PRO A 88 -7.57 -3.62 4.73
C PRO A 88 -8.65 -2.53 4.90
N VAL A 89 -8.87 -2.04 6.13
CA VAL A 89 -10.03 -1.17 6.46
C VAL A 89 -9.60 0.22 6.89
N HIS A 90 -8.60 0.29 7.77
CA HIS A 90 -8.15 1.55 8.37
C HIS A 90 -6.63 1.47 8.55
N PRO A 91 -5.87 1.60 7.46
CA PRO A 91 -4.42 1.55 7.53
C PRO A 91 -3.91 2.79 8.28
N SER A 92 -3.29 2.57 9.44
CA SER A 92 -2.49 3.59 10.12
C SER A 92 -1.04 3.62 9.61
N LEU A 93 -0.65 2.60 8.85
CA LEU A 93 0.68 2.41 8.29
C LEU A 93 0.55 1.95 6.83
N ALA A 94 1.39 2.48 5.98
CA ALA A 94 1.60 2.01 4.62
C ALA A 94 3.10 2.02 4.29
N VAL A 95 3.52 1.13 3.41
CA VAL A 95 4.93 0.94 3.03
C VAL A 95 5.08 1.16 1.54
N ASP A 96 6.12 1.86 1.13
CA ASP A 96 6.48 2.01 -0.28
C ASP A 96 6.70 0.62 -0.92
N ILE A 97 6.13 0.40 -2.10
CA ILE A 97 6.22 -0.91 -2.78
C ILE A 97 7.69 -1.27 -3.08
N ASN A 98 8.55 -0.30 -3.37
CA ASN A 98 9.98 -0.57 -3.59
C ASN A 98 10.68 -1.04 -2.31
N VAL A 99 10.25 -0.55 -1.14
CA VAL A 99 10.76 -1.02 0.16
C VAL A 99 10.29 -2.45 0.42
N LEU A 100 9.04 -2.79 0.05
CA LEU A 100 8.54 -4.15 0.17
C LEU A 100 9.27 -5.13 -0.75
N ASP A 101 9.52 -4.75 -2.00
CA ASP A 101 10.27 -5.56 -2.96
C ASP A 101 11.72 -5.80 -2.50
N PHE A 102 12.37 -4.75 -2.00
CA PHE A 102 13.68 -4.85 -1.37
C PHE A 102 13.68 -5.80 -0.17
N ALA A 103 12.72 -5.64 0.76
CA ALA A 103 12.61 -6.53 1.91
C ALA A 103 12.37 -7.98 1.49
N MET A 104 11.47 -8.23 0.54
CA MET A 104 11.20 -9.56 0.00
C MET A 104 12.46 -10.19 -0.60
N THR A 105 13.23 -9.41 -1.36
CA THR A 105 14.51 -9.86 -1.93
C THR A 105 15.51 -10.24 -0.84
N LEU A 106 15.61 -9.46 0.23
CA LEU A 106 16.45 -9.81 1.38
C LEU A 106 15.97 -11.08 2.09
N PHE A 107 14.66 -11.25 2.28
CA PHE A 107 14.10 -12.45 2.92
C PHE A 107 14.43 -13.74 2.14
N VAL A 108 14.37 -13.71 0.81
CA VAL A 108 14.73 -14.86 -0.03
C VAL A 108 16.23 -15.17 0.02
N ASN A 109 17.07 -14.15 0.22
CA ASN A 109 18.53 -14.29 0.26
C ASN A 109 19.11 -14.42 1.68
N MET A 110 18.26 -14.45 2.72
CA MET A 110 18.76 -14.68 4.07
C MET A 110 19.28 -16.10 4.19
N THR A 111 20.52 -16.24 4.67
CA THR A 111 21.07 -17.55 5.02
C THR A 111 20.14 -18.23 6.02
N PRO A 112 19.79 -19.51 5.82
CA PRO A 112 18.95 -20.22 6.76
C PRO A 112 19.55 -20.11 8.16
N ASN A 113 18.70 -19.81 9.15
CA ASN A 113 19.12 -19.58 10.52
C ASN A 113 19.73 -20.88 11.09
N ASN A 114 21.06 -21.00 11.04
CA ASN A 114 21.82 -22.20 11.47
C ASN A 114 21.74 -22.47 12.99
N THR A 115 20.99 -21.69 13.75
CA THR A 115 20.77 -21.91 15.19
C THR A 115 19.39 -22.52 15.52
N ALA A 116 18.63 -22.98 14.52
CA ALA A 116 17.46 -23.82 14.74
C ALA A 116 17.88 -25.30 14.89
N PHE A 117 18.53 -25.63 16.00
CA PHE A 117 18.79 -27.00 16.45
C PHE A 117 18.18 -27.21 17.84
#